data_AF-A0A956ICP8-F1
#
_entry.id   AF-A0A956ICP8-F1
#
_cell.length_a   1.000
_cell.length_b   1.000
_cell.length_c   1.000
_cell.angle_alpha   90.00
_cell.angle_beta   90.00
_cell.angle_gamma   90.00
#
_symmetry.space_group_name_H-M   'P 1'
#
loop_
_entity.id
_entity.type
_entity.pdbx_description
1 polymer ?
#
loop_
_entity_poly.entity_id
_entity_poly.type
_entity_poly.pdbx_seq_one_letter_code
_entity_poly.pdbx_strand_id
1 'polypeptide(L)'
;MNRIATIALVWLTPAFALAQETAEESGGGGFDVDKVLASLNDQVAPWGIKILGALFGLFAAWVIAGTLSRGVRKAGDARSLDATLVRFFANMVRYVVLTAAIVAILGVFGIETSSFAAIIGAAGLAIGLAFEGTLGNFAAGVMLLVFRPFK
;
A
#
# COMPACT_ATOMS: atom_id res chain seq x y z
N MET A 1 37.43 3.50 -46.58
CA MET A 1 36.60 2.27 -46.54
C MET A 1 35.19 2.68 -46.10
N ASN A 2 34.21 2.46 -46.99
CA ASN A 2 32.95 3.20 -47.20
C ASN A 2 32.03 3.46 -45.98
N ARG A 3 31.82 4.75 -45.62
CA ARG A 3 30.66 5.17 -44.78
C ARG A 3 29.34 5.26 -45.56
N ILE A 4 29.39 5.22 -46.90
CA ILE A 4 28.20 5.28 -47.78
C ILE A 4 27.43 3.95 -47.74
N ALA A 5 28.13 2.82 -47.56
CA ALA A 5 27.51 1.50 -47.41
C ALA A 5 26.73 1.35 -46.09
N THR A 6 27.16 2.05 -45.02
CA THR A 6 26.51 2.00 -43.71
C THR A 6 25.14 2.68 -43.71
N ILE A 7 24.95 3.75 -44.48
CA ILE A 7 23.68 4.48 -44.52
C ILE A 7 22.64 3.66 -45.31
N ALA A 8 23.03 3.04 -46.43
CA ALA A 8 22.13 2.18 -47.20
C ALA A 8 21.63 0.95 -46.41
N LEU A 9 22.48 0.37 -45.55
CA LEU A 9 22.14 -0.80 -44.74
C LEU A 9 21.16 -0.48 -43.59
N VAL A 10 21.16 0.76 -43.08
CA VAL A 10 20.26 1.25 -42.01
C VAL A 10 18.84 1.52 -42.52
N TRP A 11 18.68 1.89 -43.80
CA TRP A 11 17.37 2.08 -44.41
C TRP A 11 16.76 0.78 -44.96
N LEU A 12 17.57 -0.25 -45.21
CA LEU A 12 17.12 -1.51 -45.79
C LEU A 12 16.63 -2.54 -44.74
N THR A 13 17.10 -2.45 -43.50
CA THR A 13 16.67 -3.30 -42.39
C THR A 13 15.18 -3.20 -42.03
N PRO A 14 14.54 -2.01 -41.94
CA PRO A 14 13.10 -1.95 -41.66
C PRO A 14 12.27 -2.46 -42.85
N ALA A 15 12.69 -2.23 -44.10
CA ALA A 15 11.96 -2.72 -45.28
C ALA A 15 12.03 -4.26 -45.43
N PHE A 16 13.17 -4.88 -45.07
CA PHE A 16 13.32 -6.34 -45.02
C PHE A 16 12.57 -6.97 -43.84
N ALA A 17 12.51 -6.29 -42.69
CA ALA A 17 11.72 -6.74 -41.53
C ALA A 17 10.21 -6.77 -41.84
N LEU A 18 9.68 -5.77 -42.55
CA LEU A 18 8.29 -5.71 -43.00
C LEU A 18 7.95 -6.76 -44.08
N ALA A 19 8.94 -7.21 -44.86
CA ALA A 19 8.78 -8.31 -45.82
C ALA A 19 8.74 -9.71 -45.15
N GLN A 20 9.32 -9.86 -43.95
CA GLN A 20 9.18 -11.06 -43.12
C GLN A 20 7.87 -11.04 -42.33
N GLU A 21 7.43 -9.87 -41.87
CA GLU A 21 6.15 -9.66 -41.17
C GLU A 21 4.94 -9.96 -42.09
N THR A 22 5.05 -9.65 -43.38
CA THR A 22 4.00 -9.96 -44.38
C THR A 22 4.02 -11.39 -44.91
N ALA A 23 5.05 -12.20 -44.60
CA ALA A 23 5.14 -13.61 -45.01
C ALA A 23 4.58 -14.59 -43.96
N GLU A 24 4.28 -14.11 -42.74
CA GLU A 24 3.63 -14.90 -41.67
C GLU A 24 2.13 -14.61 -41.52
N GLU A 25 1.60 -13.58 -42.19
CA GLU A 25 0.18 -13.21 -42.14
C GLU A 25 -0.61 -13.69 -43.38
N SER A 26 -0.36 -14.94 -43.81
CA SER A 26 -1.28 -15.67 -44.69
C SER A 26 -1.43 -17.10 -44.18
N GLY A 27 -2.15 -17.21 -43.06
CA GLY A 27 -2.30 -18.46 -42.32
C GLY A 27 -3.50 -18.47 -41.38
N GLY A 28 -4.70 -18.22 -41.91
CA GLY A 28 -5.93 -18.69 -41.29
C GLY A 28 -6.83 -17.61 -40.71
N GLY A 29 -7.88 -17.25 -41.45
CA GLY A 29 -9.08 -16.59 -40.94
C GLY A 29 -9.88 -17.53 -40.02
N GLY A 30 -9.32 -17.87 -38.87
CA GLY A 30 -9.96 -18.55 -37.77
C GLY A 30 -9.77 -17.73 -36.50
N PHE A 31 -10.78 -17.71 -35.63
CA PHE A 31 -10.62 -17.21 -34.27
C PHE A 31 -9.49 -17.99 -33.60
N ASP A 32 -8.29 -17.42 -33.54
CA ASP A 32 -7.08 -17.99 -32.92
C ASP A 32 -7.33 -18.12 -31.41
N VAL A 33 -8.00 -19.21 -31.04
CA VAL A 33 -8.25 -19.62 -29.66
C VAL A 33 -6.94 -19.64 -28.87
N ASP A 34 -5.79 -19.95 -29.48
CA ASP A 34 -4.49 -19.95 -28.81
C ASP A 34 -3.97 -18.53 -28.48
N LYS A 35 -4.21 -17.52 -29.33
CA LYS A 35 -3.86 -16.11 -29.03
C LYS A 35 -4.83 -15.50 -28.01
N VAL A 36 -6.11 -15.88 -28.06
CA VAL A 36 -7.11 -15.48 -27.05
C VAL A 36 -6.82 -16.16 -25.70
N LEU A 37 -6.44 -17.44 -25.69
CA LEU A 37 -6.04 -18.16 -24.49
C LEU A 37 -4.70 -17.65 -23.95
N ALA A 38 -3.75 -17.26 -24.81
CA ALA A 38 -2.48 -16.66 -24.39
C ALA A 38 -2.69 -15.28 -23.74
N SER A 39 -3.51 -14.40 -24.35
CA SER A 39 -3.83 -13.09 -23.78
C SER A 39 -4.68 -13.17 -22.50
N LEU A 40 -5.54 -14.18 -22.37
CA LEU A 40 -6.26 -14.46 -21.12
C LEU A 40 -5.34 -15.05 -20.04
N ASN A 41 -4.43 -15.96 -20.38
CA ASN A 41 -3.48 -16.54 -19.42
C ASN A 41 -2.49 -15.51 -18.89
N ASP A 42 -2.01 -14.60 -19.74
CA ASP A 42 -1.07 -13.55 -19.35
C ASP A 42 -1.72 -12.46 -18.48
N GLN A 43 -3.04 -12.24 -18.63
CA GLN A 43 -3.78 -11.28 -17.81
C GLN A 43 -4.42 -11.87 -16.55
N VAL A 44 -4.82 -13.16 -16.52
CA VAL A 44 -5.62 -13.74 -15.42
C VAL A 44 -4.76 -14.48 -14.40
N ALA A 45 -3.68 -15.15 -14.80
CA ALA A 45 -2.76 -15.84 -13.89
C ALA A 45 -2.14 -14.93 -12.79
N PRO A 46 -1.77 -13.66 -13.04
CA PRO A 46 -1.19 -12.80 -12.00
C PRO A 46 -2.20 -12.26 -10.98
N TRP A 47 -3.52 -12.40 -11.18
CA TRP A 47 -4.51 -11.95 -10.19
C TRP A 47 -4.72 -12.94 -9.06
N GLY A 48 -4.60 -14.25 -9.34
CA GLY A 48 -4.71 -15.29 -8.31
C GLY A 48 -3.65 -15.15 -7.21
N ILE A 49 -2.40 -14.88 -7.60
CA ILE A 49 -1.29 -14.68 -6.65
C ILE A 49 -1.46 -13.40 -5.83
N LYS A 50 -2.01 -12.33 -6.43
CA LYS A 50 -2.30 -11.06 -5.73
C LYS A 50 -3.41 -11.21 -4.70
N ILE A 51 -4.47 -11.96 -5.02
CA ILE A 51 -5.57 -12.24 -4.08
C ILE A 51 -5.05 -13.07 -2.90
N LEU A 52 -4.26 -14.11 -3.17
CA LEU A 52 -3.61 -14.91 -2.12
C LEU A 52 -2.70 -14.04 -1.23
N GLY A 53 -1.88 -13.19 -1.84
CA GLY A 53 -1.02 -12.25 -1.11
C GLY A 53 -1.81 -11.25 -0.26
N ALA A 54 -2.92 -10.71 -0.80
CA ALA A 54 -3.82 -9.82 -0.08
C ALA A 54 -4.49 -10.51 1.11
N LEU A 55 -4.95 -11.76 0.93
CA LEU A 55 -5.58 -12.54 1.99
C LEU A 55 -4.59 -12.87 3.11
N PHE A 56 -3.37 -13.26 2.74
CA PHE A 56 -2.28 -13.51 3.68
C PHE A 56 -1.88 -12.22 4.43
N GLY A 57 -1.75 -11.10 3.71
CA GLY A 57 -1.45 -9.79 4.29
C GLY A 57 -2.52 -9.33 5.28
N LEU A 58 -3.80 -9.51 4.95
CA LEU A 58 -4.92 -9.18 5.83
C LEU A 58 -4.91 -10.05 7.09
N PHE A 59 -4.65 -11.34 6.94
CA PHE A 59 -4.52 -12.26 8.07
C PHE A 59 -3.37 -11.86 8.99
N ALA A 60 -2.18 -11.59 8.43
CA ALA A 60 -1.03 -11.13 9.19
C ALA A 60 -1.32 -9.81 9.93
N ALA A 61 -1.95 -8.85 9.26
CA ALA A 61 -2.33 -7.57 9.86
C ALA A 61 -3.33 -7.74 11.00
N TRP A 62 -4.31 -8.63 10.87
CA TRP A 62 -5.28 -8.91 11.92
C TRP A 62 -4.61 -9.52 13.17
N VAL A 63 -3.66 -10.43 12.98
CA VAL A 63 -2.85 -11.02 14.06
C VAL A 63 -1.98 -9.96 14.73
N ILE A 64 -1.29 -9.12 13.95
CA ILE A 64 -0.43 -8.04 14.46
C ILE A 64 -1.28 -7.04 15.25
N ALA A 65 -2.41 -6.57 14.70
CA ALA A 65 -3.32 -5.64 15.36
C ALA A 65 -3.88 -6.21 16.66
N GLY A 66 -4.23 -7.50 16.66
CA GLY A 66 -4.66 -8.21 17.87
C GLY A 66 -3.56 -8.29 18.93
N THR A 67 -2.33 -8.59 18.52
CA THR A 67 -1.17 -8.70 19.42
C THR A 67 -0.81 -7.34 20.03
N LEU A 68 -0.75 -6.30 19.21
CA LEU A 68 -0.40 -4.95 19.65
C LEU A 68 -1.47 -4.38 20.60
N SER A 69 -2.76 -4.54 20.26
CA SER A 69 -3.86 -4.08 21.12
C SER A 69 -3.93 -4.83 22.46
N ARG A 70 -3.58 -6.12 22.49
CA ARG A 70 -3.40 -6.89 23.74
C ARG A 70 -2.23 -6.38 24.55
N GLY A 71 -1.12 -6.01 23.91
CA GLY A 71 0.04 -5.40 24.57
C GLY A 71 -0.33 -4.08 25.27
N VAL A 72 -1.09 -3.21 24.59
CA VAL A 72 -1.61 -1.97 25.18
C VAL A 72 -2.51 -2.24 26.39
N ARG A 73 -3.42 -3.22 26.29
CA ARG A 73 -4.28 -3.62 27.40
C ARG A 73 -3.48 -4.09 28.62
N LYS A 74 -2.53 -5.01 28.39
CA LYS A 74 -1.67 -5.54 29.44
C LYS A 74 -0.83 -4.45 30.12
N ALA A 75 -0.32 -3.49 29.35
CA ALA A 75 0.43 -2.36 29.90
C ALA A 75 -0.46 -1.40 30.71
N GLY A 76 -1.72 -1.22 30.30
CA GLY A 76 -2.71 -0.42 31.01
C GLY A 76 -3.12 -1.03 32.34
N ASP A 77 -3.41 -2.34 32.35
CA ASP A 77 -3.79 -3.07 33.56
C ASP A 77 -2.65 -3.08 34.60
N ALA A 78 -1.40 -3.22 34.15
CA ALA A 78 -0.22 -3.20 35.03
C ALA A 78 0.03 -1.84 35.71
N ARG A 79 -0.55 -0.75 35.19
CA ARG A 79 -0.43 0.62 35.73
C ARG A 79 -1.71 1.11 36.41
N SER A 80 -2.70 0.24 36.59
CA SER A 80 -4.02 0.59 37.15
C SER A 80 -4.66 1.78 36.43
N LEU A 81 -4.46 1.88 35.11
CA LEU A 81 -5.12 2.90 34.30
C LEU A 81 -6.61 2.56 34.14
N ASP A 82 -7.44 3.58 33.96
CA ASP A 82 -8.87 3.39 33.75
C ASP A 82 -9.16 2.51 32.52
N ALA A 83 -10.06 1.54 32.69
CA ALA A 83 -10.40 0.55 31.66
C ALA A 83 -10.92 1.18 30.36
N THR A 84 -11.60 2.34 30.46
CA THR A 84 -12.11 3.09 29.30
C THR A 84 -10.96 3.68 28.50
N LEU A 85 -9.98 4.30 29.17
CA LEU A 85 -8.81 4.88 28.54
C LEU A 85 -7.95 3.82 27.86
N VAL A 86 -7.72 2.70 28.54
CA VAL A 86 -6.98 1.56 28.00
C VAL A 86 -7.69 1.00 26.76
N ARG A 87 -9.02 0.87 26.80
CA ARG A 87 -9.81 0.41 25.65
C ARG A 87 -9.77 1.39 24.48
N PHE A 88 -9.76 2.69 24.74
CA PHE A 88 -9.64 3.73 23.71
C PHE A 88 -8.31 3.61 22.96
N PHE A 89 -7.17 3.57 23.66
CA PHE A 89 -5.86 3.42 23.03
C PHE A 89 -5.69 2.07 22.32
N ALA A 90 -6.16 0.98 22.92
CA ALA A 90 -6.11 -0.33 22.30
C ALA A 90 -6.90 -0.38 20.97
N ASN A 91 -8.07 0.26 20.93
CA ASN A 91 -8.86 0.37 19.71
C ASN A 91 -8.19 1.29 18.67
N MET A 92 -7.60 2.41 19.11
CA MET A 92 -6.86 3.32 18.22
C MET A 92 -5.70 2.60 17.52
N VAL A 93 -4.88 1.86 18.27
CA VAL A 93 -3.78 1.06 17.72
C VAL A 93 -4.31 0.02 16.73
N ARG A 94 -5.40 -0.67 17.07
CA ARG A 94 -6.01 -1.67 16.19
C ARG A 94 -6.44 -1.05 14.86
N TYR A 95 -7.10 0.11 14.88
CA TYR A 95 -7.56 0.78 13.67
C TYR A 95 -6.41 1.32 12.82
N VAL A 96 -5.37 1.91 13.43
CA VAL A 96 -4.19 2.37 12.69
C VAL A 96 -3.53 1.22 11.92
N VAL A 97 -3.33 0.06 12.57
CA VAL A 97 -2.74 -1.12 11.92
C VAL A 97 -3.64 -1.66 10.80
N LEU A 98 -4.95 -1.75 11.03
CA LEU A 98 -5.90 -2.22 10.01
C LEU A 98 -5.93 -1.30 8.79
N THR A 99 -6.00 0.02 9.01
CA THR A 99 -5.99 1.00 7.92
C THR A 99 -4.70 0.93 7.11
N ALA A 100 -3.54 0.83 7.78
CA ALA A 100 -2.25 0.67 7.10
C ALA A 100 -2.20 -0.63 6.26
N ALA A 101 -2.76 -1.72 6.78
CA ALA A 101 -2.83 -2.99 6.06
C ALA A 101 -3.73 -2.92 4.82
N ILE A 102 -4.88 -2.25 4.92
CA ILE A 102 -5.78 -2.04 3.77
C ILE A 102 -5.05 -1.27 2.67
N VAL A 103 -4.33 -0.19 3.03
CA VAL A 103 -3.52 0.59 2.06
C VAL A 103 -2.41 -0.26 1.44
N ALA A 104 -1.72 -1.08 2.23
CA ALA A 104 -0.69 -1.99 1.72
C ALA A 104 -1.26 -3.00 0.72
N ILE A 105 -2.46 -3.55 1.01
CA ILE A 105 -3.15 -4.49 0.11
C ILE A 105 -3.57 -3.79 -1.18
N LEU A 106 -4.12 -2.57 -1.11
CA LEU A 106 -4.46 -1.77 -2.30
C LEU A 106 -3.23 -1.57 -3.21
N GLY A 107 -2.05 -1.37 -2.63
CA GLY A 107 -0.79 -1.28 -3.38
C GLY A 107 -0.44 -2.55 -4.16
N VAL A 108 -0.73 -3.74 -3.62
CA VAL A 108 -0.53 -5.03 -4.32
C VAL A 108 -1.42 -5.16 -5.57
N PHE A 109 -2.62 -4.54 -5.52
CA PHE A 109 -3.52 -4.47 -6.67
C PHE A 109 -3.11 -3.41 -7.71
N GLY A 110 -2.03 -2.66 -7.48
CA GLY A 110 -1.56 -1.61 -8.38
C GLY A 110 -2.34 -0.30 -8.27
N ILE A 111 -3.11 -0.12 -7.19
CA ILE A 111 -3.80 1.13 -6.90
C ILE A 111 -2.79 2.11 -6.31
N GLU A 112 -2.83 3.36 -6.77
CA GLU A 112 -1.95 4.41 -6.29
C GLU A 112 -2.25 4.75 -4.81
N THR A 113 -1.42 4.26 -3.90
CA THR A 113 -1.59 4.45 -2.46
C THR A 113 -1.25 5.87 -1.98
N SER A 114 -0.67 6.71 -2.86
CA SER A 114 -0.26 8.09 -2.57
C SER A 114 -1.43 8.95 -2.10
N SER A 115 -2.58 8.87 -2.78
CA SER A 115 -3.80 9.60 -2.42
C SER A 115 -4.32 9.19 -1.04
N PHE A 116 -4.24 7.90 -0.70
CA PHE A 116 -4.62 7.42 0.63
C PHE A 116 -3.66 7.93 1.72
N ALA A 117 -2.36 7.92 1.43
CA ALA A 117 -1.36 8.47 2.35
C ALA A 117 -1.58 9.96 2.62
N ALA A 118 -1.94 10.74 1.60
CA ALA A 118 -2.29 12.16 1.75
C ALA A 118 -3.51 12.36 2.66
N ILE A 119 -4.59 11.60 2.46
CA ILE A 119 -5.81 11.69 3.28
C ILE A 119 -5.54 11.26 4.72
N ILE A 120 -4.80 10.16 4.93
CA ILE A 120 -4.44 9.68 6.27
C ILE A 120 -3.55 10.70 6.99
N GLY A 121 -2.60 11.31 6.27
CA GLY A 121 -1.76 12.38 6.79
C GLY A 121 -2.59 13.59 7.22
N ALA A 122 -3.52 14.04 6.39
CA ALA A 122 -4.44 15.13 6.71
C ALA A 122 -5.35 14.80 7.90
N ALA A 123 -5.89 13.58 7.96
CA ALA A 123 -6.71 13.13 9.09
C ALA A 123 -5.90 13.06 10.40
N GLY A 124 -4.67 12.56 10.34
CA GLY A 124 -3.76 12.53 11.49
C GLY A 124 -3.44 13.93 12.00
N LEU A 125 -3.17 14.87 11.09
CA LEU A 125 -2.98 16.28 11.43
C LEU A 125 -4.24 16.86 12.10
N ALA A 126 -5.42 16.66 11.51
CA ALA A 126 -6.69 17.16 12.06
C ALA A 126 -6.97 16.60 13.46
N ILE A 127 -6.73 15.31 13.69
CA ILE A 127 -6.86 14.69 15.01
C ILE A 127 -5.83 15.27 15.99
N GLY A 128 -4.59 15.49 15.54
CA GLY A 128 -3.54 16.11 16.36
C GLY A 128 -3.90 17.53 16.79
N LEU A 129 -4.37 18.35 15.87
CA LEU A 129 -4.85 19.71 16.14
C LEU A 129 -6.06 19.71 17.08
N ALA A 130 -6.95 18.71 16.95
CA ALA A 130 -8.08 18.55 17.88
C ALA A 130 -7.63 18.23 19.32
N PHE A 131 -6.46 17.59 19.50
CA PHE A 131 -5.90 17.28 20.81
C PHE A 131 -4.95 18.34 21.37
N GLU A 132 -4.55 19.33 20.57
CA GLU A 132 -3.60 20.38 20.94
C GLU A 132 -4.00 21.08 22.26
N GLY A 133 -5.26 21.49 22.40
CA GLY A 133 -5.74 22.15 23.62
C GLY A 133 -5.73 21.25 24.87
N THR A 134 -6.02 19.95 24.72
CA THR A 134 -6.04 19.01 25.86
C THR A 134 -4.62 18.64 26.28
N LEU A 135 -3.71 18.42 25.32
CA LEU A 135 -2.30 18.12 25.57
C LEU A 135 -1.55 19.34 26.13
N GLY A 136 -1.87 20.55 25.65
CA GLY A 136 -1.33 21.79 26.20
C GLY A 136 -1.70 21.97 27.68
N ASN A 137 -2.96 21.70 28.04
CA ASN A 137 -3.40 21.72 29.44
C ASN A 137 -2.69 20.65 30.29
N PHE A 138 -2.52 19.44 29.75
CA PHE A 138 -1.76 18.39 30.44
C PHE A 138 -0.30 18.78 30.68
N ALA A 139 0.38 19.31 29.66
CA ALA A 139 1.78 19.73 29.74
C ALA A 139 1.98 20.87 30.75
N ALA A 140 1.07 21.85 30.78
CA ALA A 140 1.07 22.92 31.78
C ALA A 140 0.92 22.35 33.20
N GLY A 141 0.04 21.37 33.40
CA GLY A 141 -0.11 20.66 34.67
C GLY A 141 1.16 19.93 35.11
N VAL A 142 1.84 19.23 34.20
CA VAL A 142 3.13 18.57 34.49
C VAL A 142 4.22 19.60 34.79
N MET A 143 4.29 20.70 34.04
CA MET A 143 5.25 21.79 34.27
C MET A 143 5.09 22.39 35.67
N LEU A 144 3.84 22.63 36.11
CA LEU A 144 3.55 23.09 37.46
C LEU A 144 3.99 22.09 38.54
N LEU A 145 3.78 20.79 38.32
CA LEU A 145 4.25 19.75 39.25
C LEU A 145 5.78 19.68 39.34
N VAL A 146 6.46 19.82 38.20
CA VAL A 146 7.92 19.72 38.12
C VAL A 146 8.60 20.94 38.73
N PHE A 147 8.16 22.15 38.37
CA PHE A 147 8.79 23.37 38.86
C PHE A 147 8.26 23.79 40.24
N ARG A 148 7.13 23.22 40.67
CA ARG A 148 6.43 23.51 41.93
C ARG A 148 6.51 25.01 42.29
N PRO A 149 6.17 25.92 41.36
CA PRO A 149 6.50 27.34 41.49
C PRO A 149 5.68 28.06 42.57
N PHE A 150 4.61 27.41 43.04
CA PHE A 150 3.76 27.88 44.12
C PHE A 150 3.86 26.91 45.30
N LYS A 151 4.06 27.46 46.51
CA LYS A 151 3.82 26.77 47.77
C LYS A 151 2.39 27.04 48.21
#